data_AF-A0A7W0KXP7-F1
#
_entry.id   AF-A0A7W0KXP7-F1
#
_cell.length_a   1.000
_cell.length_b   1.000
_cell.length_c   1.000
_cell.angle_alpha   90.00
_cell.angle_beta   90.00
_cell.angle_gamma   90.00
#
_symmetry.space_group_name_H-M   'P 1'
#
loop_
_entity.id
_entity.type
_entity.pdbx_description
1 polymer ?
#
loop_
_entity_poly.entity_id
_entity_poly.type
_entity_poly.pdbx_seq_one_letter_code
_entity_poly.pdbx_strand_id
1 'polypeptide(L)'
;EWTVAADVMDAAVAERPEAFEPKTRWAMDWYYPVLSGALTGETAKARMAEGWDTFAMEGRGIRCVSDEPWITASETAECAIAYAAIGDVATATDLLAWTRLHRRVDGAYWTGLVYDAARPVGVRFPFDEHTSYTAAAVLLAADAIAGTGPASRLFVPPSDPD
;
A
#
# COMPACT_ATOMS: atom_id res chain seq x y z
N GLU A 1 -18.88 18.34 -13.88
CA GLU A 1 -19.56 17.68 -12.74
C GLU A 1 -18.64 16.71 -12.03
N TRP A 2 -18.09 15.69 -12.70
CA TRP A 2 -17.18 14.70 -12.08
C TRP A 2 -15.90 15.27 -11.45
N THR A 3 -15.19 16.18 -12.14
CA THR A 3 -13.98 16.80 -11.58
C THR A 3 -14.26 17.59 -10.31
N VAL A 4 -15.34 18.39 -10.30
CA VAL A 4 -15.76 19.14 -9.11
C VAL A 4 -16.15 18.20 -7.97
N ALA A 5 -16.82 17.09 -8.27
CA ALA A 5 -17.14 16.08 -7.26
C ALA A 5 -15.86 15.42 -6.70
N ALA A 6 -14.86 15.16 -7.54
CA ALA A 6 -13.55 14.65 -7.12
C ALA A 6 -12.84 15.65 -6.20
N ASP A 7 -12.75 16.92 -6.57
CA ASP A 7 -12.13 17.97 -5.75
C ASP A 7 -12.78 18.06 -4.35
N VAL A 8 -14.11 17.93 -4.28
CA VAL A 8 -14.85 17.94 -3.01
C VAL A 8 -14.55 16.69 -2.16
N MET A 9 -14.39 15.53 -2.79
CA MET A 9 -14.02 14.29 -2.10
C MET A 9 -12.57 14.36 -1.59
N ASP A 10 -11.64 14.85 -2.41
CA ASP A 10 -10.23 15.00 -2.05
C ASP A 10 -10.08 15.95 -0.86
N ALA A 11 -10.76 17.11 -0.89
CA ALA A 11 -10.79 18.04 0.23
C ALA A 11 -11.40 17.40 1.49
N ALA A 12 -12.45 16.57 1.35
CA ALA A 12 -13.03 15.87 2.50
C ALA A 12 -12.01 14.90 3.13
N VAL A 13 -11.34 14.09 2.32
CA VAL A 13 -10.34 13.11 2.78
C VAL A 13 -9.13 13.79 3.41
N ALA A 14 -8.66 14.90 2.84
CA ALA A 14 -7.48 15.61 3.32
C ALA A 14 -7.73 16.44 4.59
N GLU A 15 -8.90 17.08 4.71
CA GLU A 15 -9.13 18.12 5.71
C GLU A 15 -10.17 17.77 6.78
N ARG A 16 -11.03 16.77 6.54
CA ARG A 16 -12.17 16.43 7.40
C ARG A 16 -12.20 14.95 7.78
N PRO A 17 -11.17 14.41 8.45
CA PRO A 17 -11.15 13.00 8.85
C PRO A 17 -12.34 12.63 9.75
N GLU A 18 -12.91 13.59 10.50
CA GLU A 18 -14.08 13.40 11.35
C GLU A 18 -15.40 13.19 10.57
N ALA A 19 -15.41 13.47 9.26
CA ALA A 19 -16.54 13.16 8.40
C ALA A 19 -16.65 11.65 8.07
N PHE A 20 -15.61 10.87 8.38
CA PHE A 20 -15.53 9.44 8.12
C PHE A 20 -15.50 8.64 9.43
N GLU A 21 -15.84 7.35 9.33
CA GLU A 21 -15.67 6.42 10.45
C GLU A 21 -14.19 6.33 10.83
N PRO A 22 -13.80 6.43 12.12
CA PRO A 22 -12.41 6.34 12.52
C PRO A 22 -11.85 4.93 12.25
N LYS A 23 -11.06 4.83 11.18
CA LYS A 23 -10.44 3.57 10.71
C LYS A 23 -8.94 3.50 10.97
N THR A 24 -8.47 4.17 12.03
CA THR A 24 -7.05 4.18 12.44
C THR A 24 -6.46 2.81 12.76
N ARG A 25 -7.33 1.80 12.97
CA ARG A 25 -6.92 0.39 13.12
C ARG A 25 -6.42 -0.23 11.81
N TRP A 26 -6.83 0.25 10.65
CA TRP A 26 -6.57 -0.38 9.35
C TRP A 26 -5.52 0.41 8.56
N ALA A 27 -4.54 -0.29 7.98
CA ALA A 27 -3.45 0.37 7.24
C ALA A 27 -3.93 1.19 6.04
N MET A 28 -5.02 0.76 5.41
CA MET A 28 -5.62 1.47 4.27
C MET A 28 -6.01 2.91 4.62
N ASP A 29 -6.48 3.17 5.84
CA ASP A 29 -6.82 4.54 6.28
C ASP A 29 -5.58 5.47 6.31
N TRP A 30 -4.40 4.86 6.46
CA TRP A 30 -3.13 5.55 6.44
C TRP A 30 -2.63 5.82 5.01
N TYR A 31 -2.53 4.80 4.13
CA TYR A 31 -1.90 4.95 2.82
C TYR A 31 -2.85 5.18 1.64
N TYR A 32 -4.15 4.84 1.73
CA TYR A 32 -5.10 5.06 0.61
C TYR A 32 -5.29 6.51 0.21
N PRO A 33 -5.31 7.50 1.13
CA PRO A 33 -5.41 8.89 0.72
C PRO A 33 -4.26 9.32 -0.21
N VAL A 34 -3.07 8.74 -0.03
CA VAL A 34 -1.91 8.97 -0.89
C VAL A 34 -2.03 8.16 -2.18
N LEU A 35 -2.38 6.86 -2.07
CA LEU A 35 -2.58 5.99 -3.24
C LEU A 35 -3.62 6.54 -4.22
N SER A 36 -4.71 7.13 -3.70
CA SER A 36 -5.79 7.69 -4.51
C SER A 36 -5.46 9.04 -5.13
N GLY A 37 -4.38 9.69 -4.69
CA GLY A 37 -4.04 11.06 -5.08
C GLY A 37 -4.82 12.15 -4.34
N ALA A 38 -5.63 11.81 -3.32
CA ALA A 38 -6.36 12.80 -2.52
C ALA A 38 -5.42 13.60 -1.60
N LEU A 39 -4.33 12.98 -1.17
CA LEU A 39 -3.21 13.60 -0.46
C LEU A 39 -1.97 13.52 -1.35
N THR A 40 -1.33 14.65 -1.62
CA THR A 40 -0.13 14.76 -2.46
C THR A 40 0.93 15.66 -1.82
N GLY A 41 2.13 15.71 -2.40
CA GLY A 41 3.20 16.61 -1.95
C GLY A 41 3.67 16.32 -0.51
N GLU A 42 4.04 17.38 0.22
CA GLU A 42 4.63 17.26 1.56
C GLU A 42 3.67 16.71 2.61
N THR A 43 2.37 16.97 2.50
CA THR A 43 1.38 16.40 3.42
C THR A 43 1.24 14.90 3.24
N ALA A 44 1.33 14.40 1.99
CA ALA A 44 1.39 12.97 1.73
C ALA A 44 2.66 12.32 2.30
N LYS A 45 3.82 12.95 2.13
CA LYS A 45 5.08 12.45 2.71
C LYS A 45 5.01 12.37 4.24
N ALA A 46 4.50 13.42 4.89
CA ALA A 46 4.31 13.43 6.33
C ALA A 46 3.36 12.32 6.78
N ARG A 47 2.20 12.16 6.10
CA ARG A 47 1.26 11.07 6.37
C ARG A 47 1.93 9.70 6.26
N MET A 48 2.70 9.46 5.19
CA MET A 48 3.41 8.19 5.00
C MET A 48 4.42 7.94 6.12
N ALA A 49 5.20 8.94 6.54
CA ALA A 49 6.13 8.79 7.65
C ALA A 49 5.43 8.43 8.98
N GLU A 50 4.28 9.02 9.30
CA GLU A 50 3.57 8.82 10.57
C GLU A 50 3.08 7.39 10.80
N GLY A 51 2.66 6.68 9.75
CA GLY A 51 2.08 5.33 9.89
C GLY A 51 3.09 4.19 9.82
N TRP A 52 4.34 4.46 9.42
CA TRP A 52 5.35 3.43 9.19
C TRP A 52 5.57 2.55 10.42
N ASP A 53 5.87 3.15 11.57
CA ASP A 53 6.17 2.41 12.82
C ASP A 53 4.98 1.56 13.31
N THR A 54 3.76 1.91 12.90
CA THR A 54 2.54 1.18 13.27
C THR A 54 2.32 -0.03 12.34
N PHE A 55 2.41 0.17 11.04
CA PHE A 55 1.97 -0.82 10.06
C PHE A 55 3.10 -1.59 9.39
N ALA A 56 4.29 -1.02 9.26
CA ALA A 56 5.42 -1.72 8.67
C ALA A 56 6.00 -2.76 9.65
N MET A 57 6.26 -3.95 9.13
CA MET A 57 7.09 -4.95 9.77
C MET A 57 8.31 -5.15 8.88
N GLU A 58 9.43 -4.61 9.33
CA GLU A 58 10.67 -4.53 8.56
C GLU A 58 11.08 -5.90 7.99
N GLY A 59 11.36 -5.94 6.69
CA GLY A 59 11.71 -7.17 5.98
C GLY A 59 10.54 -8.14 5.74
N ARG A 60 9.30 -7.81 6.16
CA ARG A 60 8.12 -8.69 6.06
C ARG A 60 7.00 -8.12 5.22
N GLY A 61 6.67 -6.84 5.38
CA GLY A 61 5.55 -6.20 4.67
C GLY A 61 4.73 -5.28 5.57
N ILE A 62 3.53 -4.98 5.12
CA ILE A 62 2.56 -4.10 5.80
C ILE A 62 1.48 -4.94 6.49
N ARG A 63 1.20 -4.62 7.75
CA ARG A 63 0.09 -5.19 8.51
C ARG A 63 -1.23 -4.70 7.94
N CYS A 64 -2.23 -5.59 7.82
CA CYS A 64 -3.59 -5.16 7.46
C CYS A 64 -4.22 -4.30 8.56
N VAL A 65 -3.91 -4.62 9.83
CA VAL A 65 -4.43 -3.94 11.02
C VAL A 65 -3.31 -3.72 12.05
N SER A 66 -3.41 -2.67 12.86
CA SER A 66 -2.34 -2.24 13.77
C SER A 66 -2.14 -3.14 14.99
N ASP A 67 -3.16 -3.91 15.37
CA ASP A 67 -3.20 -4.71 16.60
C ASP A 67 -2.93 -6.21 16.38
N GLU A 68 -2.77 -6.64 15.13
CA GLU A 68 -2.47 -8.04 14.78
C GLU A 68 -1.25 -8.11 13.86
N PRO A 69 -0.36 -9.10 14.03
CA PRO A 69 0.84 -9.21 13.21
C PRO A 69 0.57 -9.93 11.88
N TRP A 70 -0.57 -9.60 11.27
CA TRP A 70 -1.05 -10.16 10.02
C TRP A 70 -0.62 -9.27 8.85
N ILE A 71 0.41 -9.72 8.14
CA ILE A 71 0.94 -9.07 6.94
C ILE A 71 0.21 -9.60 5.72
N THR A 72 -0.09 -8.73 4.77
CA THR A 72 -0.77 -9.11 3.52
C THR A 72 -0.03 -8.59 2.31
N ALA A 73 -0.01 -9.40 1.23
CA ALA A 73 0.74 -9.07 0.02
C ALA A 73 0.11 -7.90 -0.74
N SER A 74 -1.22 -7.79 -0.75
CA SER A 74 -1.95 -6.68 -1.37
C SER A 74 -1.63 -5.36 -0.70
N GLU A 75 -1.80 -5.25 0.62
CA GLU A 75 -1.55 -4.03 1.39
C GLU A 75 -0.07 -3.61 1.29
N THR A 76 0.85 -4.60 1.28
CA THR A 76 2.27 -4.32 1.04
C THR A 76 2.51 -3.74 -0.35
N ALA A 77 1.89 -4.31 -1.39
CA ALA A 77 2.05 -3.83 -2.77
C ALA A 77 1.38 -2.48 -3.00
N GLU A 78 0.18 -2.24 -2.46
CA GLU A 78 -0.52 -0.98 -2.59
C GLU A 78 0.16 0.15 -1.82
N CYS A 79 0.70 -0.15 -0.63
CA CYS A 79 1.55 0.79 0.10
C CYS A 79 2.82 1.11 -0.70
N ALA A 80 3.40 0.14 -1.41
CA ALA A 80 4.51 0.39 -2.32
C ALA A 80 4.13 1.38 -3.45
N ILE A 81 2.93 1.27 -4.02
CA ILE A 81 2.42 2.24 -5.01
C ILE A 81 2.30 3.64 -4.37
N ALA A 82 1.78 3.74 -3.14
CA ALA A 82 1.68 5.02 -2.44
C ALA A 82 3.06 5.66 -2.18
N TYR A 83 4.07 4.87 -1.81
CA TYR A 83 5.45 5.35 -1.69
C TYR A 83 6.04 5.79 -3.03
N ALA A 84 5.78 5.04 -4.12
CA ALA A 84 6.17 5.46 -5.45
C ALA A 84 5.50 6.78 -5.86
N ALA A 85 4.22 6.98 -5.51
CA ALA A 85 3.46 8.19 -5.84
C ALA A 85 4.02 9.46 -5.19
N ILE A 86 4.66 9.35 -4.02
CA ILE A 86 5.35 10.48 -3.36
C ILE A 86 6.83 10.62 -3.75
N GLY A 87 7.30 9.79 -4.69
CA GLY A 87 8.68 9.80 -5.21
C GLY A 87 9.69 9.00 -4.37
N ASP A 88 9.27 8.29 -3.33
CA ASP A 88 10.15 7.43 -2.54
C ASP A 88 10.24 6.02 -3.17
N VAL A 89 10.97 5.96 -4.26
CA VAL A 89 11.15 4.73 -5.06
C VAL A 89 11.95 3.66 -4.30
N ALA A 90 12.81 4.06 -3.37
CA ALA A 90 13.62 3.13 -2.58
C ALA A 90 12.72 2.31 -1.65
N THR A 91 11.93 2.98 -0.81
CA THR A 91 10.98 2.30 0.09
C THR A 91 9.94 1.50 -0.69
N ALA A 92 9.44 2.03 -1.81
CA ALA A 92 8.53 1.31 -2.68
C ALA A 92 9.13 -0.01 -3.21
N THR A 93 10.41 0.01 -3.61
CA THR A 93 11.12 -1.17 -4.11
C THR A 93 11.30 -2.22 -3.02
N ASP A 94 11.63 -1.81 -1.80
CA ASP A 94 11.79 -2.73 -0.66
C ASP A 94 10.45 -3.39 -0.30
N LEU A 95 9.37 -2.62 -0.21
CA LEU A 95 8.03 -3.16 0.01
C LEU A 95 7.64 -4.16 -1.08
N LEU A 96 7.85 -3.82 -2.36
CA LEU A 96 7.60 -4.75 -3.46
C LEU A 96 8.42 -6.03 -3.32
N ALA A 97 9.68 -5.93 -2.91
CA ALA A 97 10.53 -7.11 -2.67
C ALA A 97 9.99 -7.99 -1.53
N TRP A 98 9.47 -7.40 -0.46
CA TRP A 98 8.91 -8.16 0.68
C TRP A 98 7.67 -8.97 0.31
N THR A 99 6.90 -8.56 -0.71
CA THR A 99 5.76 -9.35 -1.23
C THR A 99 6.19 -10.76 -1.67
N ARG A 100 7.47 -10.97 -2.00
CA ARG A 100 8.00 -12.29 -2.41
C ARG A 100 7.89 -13.35 -1.32
N LEU A 101 7.80 -12.97 -0.05
CA LEU A 101 7.54 -13.91 1.05
C LEU A 101 6.19 -14.62 0.90
N HIS A 102 5.25 -13.99 0.19
CA HIS A 102 3.92 -14.53 -0.08
C HIS A 102 3.87 -15.30 -1.42
N ARG A 103 4.94 -15.25 -2.22
CA ARG A 103 4.95 -15.81 -3.58
C ARG A 103 4.88 -17.34 -3.53
N ARG A 104 3.93 -17.88 -4.28
CA ARG A 104 3.75 -19.31 -4.51
C ARG A 104 4.56 -19.80 -5.71
N VAL A 105 4.77 -21.11 -5.76
CA VAL A 105 5.49 -21.79 -6.86
C VAL A 105 4.78 -21.66 -8.22
N ASP A 106 3.45 -21.55 -8.21
CA ASP A 106 2.62 -21.35 -9.42
C ASP A 106 2.55 -19.88 -9.86
N GLY A 107 3.18 -18.98 -9.11
CA GLY A 107 3.23 -17.56 -9.42
C GLY A 107 2.15 -16.71 -8.73
N ALA A 108 1.16 -17.31 -8.09
CA ALA A 108 0.20 -16.58 -7.27
C ALA A 108 0.84 -16.08 -5.97
N TYR A 109 0.10 -15.28 -5.20
CA TYR A 109 0.51 -14.83 -3.88
C TYR A 109 -0.52 -15.27 -2.85
N TRP A 110 -0.06 -15.81 -1.73
CA TRP A 110 -0.90 -15.97 -0.55
C TRP A 110 -1.42 -14.60 -0.10
N THR A 111 -2.69 -14.53 0.29
CA THR A 111 -3.27 -13.27 0.80
C THR A 111 -2.45 -12.72 1.95
N GLY A 112 -2.19 -13.53 2.98
CA GLY A 112 -1.50 -13.06 4.18
C GLY A 112 -0.73 -14.11 4.98
N LEU A 113 0.17 -13.59 5.81
CA LEU A 113 1.06 -14.34 6.71
C LEU A 113 1.03 -13.67 8.09
N VAL A 114 0.79 -14.47 9.13
CA VAL A 114 0.81 -14.03 10.53
C VAL A 114 2.17 -14.37 11.14
N TYR A 115 2.86 -13.36 11.67
CA TYR A 115 4.16 -13.52 12.32
C TYR A 115 4.05 -13.31 13.83
N ASP A 116 4.61 -14.19 14.63
CA ASP A 116 4.75 -13.93 16.08
C ASP A 116 5.98 -14.65 16.62
N ALA A 117 6.22 -14.52 17.93
CA ALA A 117 7.36 -15.15 18.59
C ALA A 117 7.42 -16.68 18.39
N ALA A 118 6.28 -17.35 18.22
CA ALA A 118 6.18 -18.77 17.94
C ALA A 118 6.18 -19.10 16.42
N ARG A 119 5.97 -18.10 15.55
CA ARG A 119 5.79 -18.25 14.09
C ARG A 119 6.76 -17.36 13.29
N PRO A 120 8.09 -17.57 13.40
CA PRO A 120 9.08 -16.73 12.71
C PRO A 120 9.07 -16.87 11.18
N VAL A 121 8.51 -17.97 10.67
CA VAL A 121 8.36 -18.23 9.22
C VAL A 121 7.05 -17.70 8.64
N GLY A 122 6.14 -17.20 9.49
CA GLY A 122 4.80 -16.80 9.08
C GLY A 122 3.86 -18.00 8.94
N VAL A 123 2.60 -17.85 9.37
CA VAL A 123 1.54 -18.83 9.13
C VAL A 123 0.47 -18.21 8.24
N ARG A 124 0.05 -18.95 7.22
CA ARG A 124 -0.96 -18.50 6.26
C ARG A 124 -2.27 -18.15 6.95
N PHE A 125 -2.75 -16.94 6.69
CA PHE A 125 -4.07 -16.48 7.10
C PHE A 125 -4.59 -15.45 6.08
N PRO A 126 -5.81 -15.61 5.56
CA PRO A 126 -6.69 -16.79 5.71
C PRO A 126 -6.04 -18.09 5.17
N PHE A 127 -6.53 -19.25 5.62
CA PHE A 127 -5.91 -20.52 5.24
C PHE A 127 -6.05 -20.77 3.73
N ASP A 128 -4.90 -20.99 3.09
CA ASP A 128 -4.79 -21.34 1.67
C ASP A 128 -5.35 -20.31 0.68
N GLU A 129 -5.65 -19.09 1.13
CA GLU A 129 -6.25 -18.08 0.27
C GLU A 129 -5.22 -17.40 -0.63
N HIS A 130 -5.55 -17.30 -1.91
CA HIS A 130 -4.83 -16.54 -2.90
C HIS A 130 -5.84 -15.96 -3.91
N THR A 131 -5.68 -14.69 -4.26
CA THR A 131 -6.64 -14.00 -5.13
C THR A 131 -5.95 -13.38 -6.33
N SER A 132 -6.71 -13.22 -7.42
CA SER A 132 -6.25 -12.46 -8.59
C SER A 132 -6.02 -11.00 -8.25
N TYR A 133 -6.79 -10.44 -7.31
CA TYR A 133 -6.61 -9.08 -6.81
C TYR A 133 -5.23 -8.89 -6.16
N THR A 134 -4.80 -9.80 -5.29
CA THR A 134 -3.46 -9.75 -4.67
C THR A 134 -2.36 -9.78 -5.73
N ALA A 135 -2.48 -10.65 -6.74
CA ALA A 135 -1.52 -10.69 -7.85
C ALA A 135 -1.55 -9.39 -8.68
N ALA A 136 -2.72 -8.82 -8.92
CA ALA A 136 -2.88 -7.57 -9.64
C ALA A 136 -2.23 -6.39 -8.90
N ALA A 137 -2.41 -6.28 -7.58
CA ALA A 137 -1.76 -5.25 -6.76
C ALA A 137 -0.23 -5.30 -6.90
N VAL A 138 0.36 -6.51 -6.85
CA VAL A 138 1.82 -6.68 -7.03
C VAL A 138 2.27 -6.28 -8.44
N LEU A 139 1.50 -6.61 -9.47
CA LEU A 139 1.82 -6.20 -10.85
C LEU A 139 1.72 -4.69 -11.04
N LEU A 140 0.70 -4.05 -10.48
CA LEU A 140 0.53 -2.60 -10.52
C LEU A 140 1.67 -1.89 -9.79
N ALA A 141 2.09 -2.40 -8.63
CA ALA A 141 3.24 -1.89 -7.90
C ALA A 141 4.53 -1.99 -8.72
N ALA A 142 4.77 -3.15 -9.35
CA ALA A 142 5.92 -3.33 -10.21
C ALA A 142 5.94 -2.35 -11.40
N ASP A 143 4.79 -2.14 -12.07
CA ASP A 143 4.70 -1.21 -13.20
C ASP A 143 4.84 0.26 -12.77
N ALA A 144 4.22 0.64 -11.65
CA ALA A 144 4.32 1.98 -11.07
C ALA A 144 5.77 2.35 -10.70
N ILE A 145 6.51 1.40 -10.11
CA ILE A 145 7.91 1.58 -9.72
C ILE A 145 8.83 1.59 -10.95
N ALA A 146 8.60 0.69 -11.91
CA ALA A 146 9.45 0.57 -13.10
C ALA A 146 9.21 1.70 -14.13
N GLY A 147 8.01 2.27 -14.19
CA GLY A 147 7.67 3.33 -15.14
C GLY A 147 7.60 2.86 -16.60
N THR A 148 7.55 1.55 -16.85
CA THR A 148 7.76 0.98 -18.21
C THR A 148 6.47 0.79 -19.00
N GLY A 149 5.37 0.48 -18.32
CA GLY A 149 4.09 0.21 -18.96
C GLY A 149 3.31 1.49 -19.29
N PRO A 150 2.34 1.40 -20.22
CA PRO A 150 1.51 2.54 -20.60
C PRO A 150 0.62 3.06 -19.44
N ALA A 151 0.37 2.22 -18.43
CA ALA A 151 -0.44 2.55 -17.25
C ALA A 151 0.41 2.86 -15.99
N SER A 152 1.73 2.87 -16.09
CA SER A 152 2.64 3.07 -14.95
C SER A 152 2.40 4.39 -14.20
N ARG A 153 1.89 5.41 -14.91
CA ARG A 153 1.55 6.72 -14.35
C ARG A 153 0.10 6.85 -13.89
N LEU A 154 -0.62 5.74 -13.73
CA LEU A 154 -2.01 5.78 -13.26
C LEU A 154 -2.11 6.31 -11.82
N PHE A 155 -1.16 5.91 -10.97
CA PHE A 155 -1.10 6.32 -9.56
C PHE A 155 0.10 7.20 -9.24
N VAL A 156 1.17 7.12 -10.04
CA VAL A 156 2.39 7.89 -9.84
C VAL A 156 2.33 9.13 -10.73
N PRO A 157 2.33 10.35 -10.15
CA PRO A 157 2.37 11.57 -10.94
C PRO A 157 3.65 11.60 -11.79
N PRO A 158 3.62 12.21 -12.99
CA PRO A 158 4.84 12.41 -13.75
C PRO A 158 5.84 13.19 -12.91
N SER A 159 7.10 12.76 -12.91
CA SER A 159 8.19 13.59 -12.40
C SER A 159 8.14 14.95 -13.12
N ASP A 160 8.07 16.04 -12.36
CA ASP A 160 8.14 17.38 -12.95
C ASP A 160 9.38 17.44 -13.86
N PRO A 161 9.25 17.91 -15.11
CA PRO A 161 10.42 18.13 -15.94
C PRO A 161 11.24 19.26 -15.29
N ASP A 162 12.46 18.95 -14.88
CA ASP A 162 13.51 19.93 -14.56
C ASP A 162 13.68 20.95 -15.71
#